data_AF-A0A9P9PDI2-F1
#
_entry.id   AF-A0A9P9PDI2-F1
#
_cell.length_a   1.000
_cell.length_b   1.000
_cell.length_c   1.000
_cell.angle_alpha   90.00
_cell.angle_beta   90.00
_cell.angle_gamma   90.00
#
_symmetry.space_group_name_H-M   'P 1'
#
loop_
_entity.id
_entity.type
_entity.pdbx_description
1 polymer ?
#
loop_
_entity_poly.entity_id
_entity_poly.type
_entity_poly.pdbx_seq_one_letter_code
_entity_poly.pdbx_strand_id
1 'polypeptide(L)'
;MANDGSIRCQYTERTNEAAKFYWEDGLEECVALAQELLDDPDMPRYYRIKALVLLGATVDDVVEANDYSINAEALWRLEKRWHIEDEDENVDLVMAELGNELDELRSTLQEGIREKFNFDEEEDSISAHDDEVADTQAMS
;
A
#
# COMPACT_ATOMS: atom_id res chain seq x y z
N MET A 1 32.39 -14.20 -4.67
CA MET A 1 31.36 -13.60 -5.55
C MET A 1 30.14 -14.49 -5.41
N ALA A 2 29.17 -14.09 -4.58
CA ALA A 2 27.92 -14.84 -4.44
C ALA A 2 27.16 -14.72 -5.76
N ASN A 3 26.70 -15.85 -6.27
CA ASN A 3 26.01 -15.96 -7.55
C ASN A 3 24.67 -15.22 -7.42
N ASP A 4 24.42 -14.19 -8.24
CA ASP A 4 23.19 -13.36 -8.24
C ASP A 4 21.91 -14.23 -8.22
N GLY A 5 21.93 -15.37 -8.89
CA GLY A 5 20.84 -16.35 -8.85
C GLY A 5 20.56 -16.96 -7.46
N SER A 6 21.58 -17.20 -6.63
CA SER A 6 21.39 -17.81 -5.29
C SER A 6 20.71 -16.87 -4.31
N ILE A 7 20.92 -15.56 -4.46
CA ILE A 7 20.32 -14.53 -3.61
C ILE A 7 18.86 -14.34 -4.01
N ARG A 8 18.57 -14.29 -5.32
CA ARG A 8 17.18 -14.19 -5.82
C ARG A 8 16.33 -15.39 -5.38
N CYS A 9 16.86 -16.60 -5.43
CA CYS A 9 16.15 -17.80 -4.96
C CYS A 9 15.75 -17.70 -3.48
N GLN A 10 16.63 -17.19 -2.61
CA GLN A 10 16.34 -17.05 -1.19
C GLN A 10 15.18 -16.08 -0.93
N TYR A 11 15.13 -14.93 -1.60
CA TYR A 11 14.04 -13.99 -1.41
C TYR A 11 12.72 -14.50 -2.00
N THR A 12 12.76 -15.22 -3.12
CA THR A 12 11.57 -15.92 -3.66
C THR A 12 11.01 -16.90 -2.64
N GLU A 13 11.85 -17.77 -2.07
CA GLU A 13 11.42 -18.78 -1.10
C GLU A 13 10.80 -18.14 0.14
N ARG A 14 11.47 -17.13 0.72
CA ARG A 14 10.99 -16.47 1.94
C ARG A 14 9.72 -15.65 1.74
N THR A 15 9.58 -14.94 0.62
CA THR A 15 8.31 -14.23 0.32
C THR A 15 7.17 -15.20 0.04
N ASN A 16 7.44 -16.33 -0.61
CA ASN A 16 6.43 -17.38 -0.80
C ASN A 16 6.04 -18.03 0.53
N GLU A 17 6.98 -18.20 1.46
CA GLU A 17 6.70 -18.70 2.81
C GLU A 17 5.82 -17.72 3.60
N ALA A 18 6.11 -16.41 3.55
CA ALA A 18 5.27 -15.39 4.17
C ALA A 18 3.85 -15.39 3.57
N ALA A 19 3.74 -15.47 2.23
CA ALA A 19 2.45 -15.57 1.56
C ALA A 19 1.71 -16.85 1.94
N LYS A 20 2.41 -17.97 2.16
CA LYS A 20 1.79 -19.21 2.62
C LYS A 20 1.14 -19.03 3.99
N PHE A 21 1.81 -18.37 4.93
CA PHE A 21 1.23 -18.05 6.23
C PHE A 21 -0.04 -17.20 6.11
N TYR A 22 -0.05 -16.23 5.20
CA TYR A 22 -1.26 -15.45 4.89
C TYR A 22 -2.43 -16.34 4.45
N TRP A 23 -2.21 -17.27 3.51
CA TRP A 23 -3.26 -18.16 3.02
C TRP A 23 -3.70 -19.23 4.02
N GLU A 24 -2.86 -19.56 5.00
CA GLU A 24 -3.13 -20.54 6.06
C GLU A 24 -3.62 -19.92 7.38
N ASP A 25 -4.00 -18.62 7.37
CA ASP A 25 -4.48 -17.87 8.54
C ASP A 25 -3.43 -17.72 9.67
N GLY A 26 -2.15 -17.90 9.35
CA GLY A 26 -1.00 -17.65 10.23
C GLY A 26 -0.55 -16.20 10.16
N LEU A 27 -1.43 -15.26 10.51
CA LEU A 27 -1.18 -13.83 10.27
C LEU A 27 0.00 -13.30 11.10
N GLU A 28 0.18 -13.76 12.33
CA GLU A 28 1.33 -13.36 13.18
C GLU A 28 2.67 -13.80 12.55
N GLU A 29 2.75 -15.04 12.07
CA GLU A 29 3.93 -15.55 11.38
C GLU A 29 4.17 -14.84 10.05
N CYS A 30 3.10 -14.50 9.32
CA CYS A 30 3.18 -13.70 8.11
C CYS A 30 3.80 -12.33 8.39
N VAL A 31 3.26 -11.60 9.38
CA VAL A 31 3.75 -10.28 9.79
C VAL A 31 5.21 -10.34 10.22
N ALA A 32 5.55 -11.30 11.10
CA ALA A 32 6.91 -11.44 11.61
C ALA A 32 7.92 -11.69 10.48
N LEU A 33 7.61 -12.60 9.55
CA LEU A 33 8.49 -12.92 8.44
C LEU A 33 8.57 -11.77 7.41
N ALA A 34 7.46 -11.10 7.13
CA ALA A 34 7.44 -9.96 6.23
C ALA A 34 8.22 -8.75 6.80
N GLN A 35 8.15 -8.51 8.11
CA GLN A 35 8.98 -7.50 8.78
C GLN A 35 10.47 -7.87 8.72
N GLU A 36 10.83 -9.12 9.03
CA GLU A 36 12.22 -9.58 8.95
C GLU A 36 12.78 -9.43 7.52
N LEU A 37 11.94 -9.65 6.51
CA LEU A 37 12.27 -9.42 5.12
C LEU A 37 12.56 -7.93 4.83
N LEU A 38 11.76 -7.01 5.37
CA LEU A 38 11.97 -5.56 5.17
C LEU A 38 13.18 -4.99 5.90
N ASP A 39 13.58 -5.62 7.01
CA ASP A 39 14.79 -5.25 7.77
C ASP A 39 16.08 -5.54 6.99
N ASP A 40 16.02 -6.39 5.95
CA ASP A 40 17.14 -6.63 5.04
C ASP A 40 17.30 -5.44 4.06
N PRO A 41 18.40 -4.65 4.15
CA PRO A 41 18.63 -3.53 3.27
C PRO A 41 19.02 -3.96 1.84
N ASP A 42 19.47 -5.20 1.67
CA ASP A 42 19.93 -5.73 0.38
C ASP A 42 18.78 -6.39 -0.41
N MET A 43 17.55 -6.33 0.14
CA MET A 43 16.36 -6.88 -0.50
C MET A 43 16.07 -6.20 -1.85
N PRO A 44 15.92 -6.96 -2.95
CA PRO A 44 15.47 -6.43 -4.21
C PRO A 44 14.08 -5.79 -4.08
N ARG A 45 13.87 -4.66 -4.76
CA ARG A 45 12.68 -3.82 -4.60
C ARG A 45 11.37 -4.54 -4.89
N TYR A 46 11.36 -5.46 -5.84
CA TYR A 46 10.22 -6.31 -6.12
C TYR A 46 9.73 -7.08 -4.89
N TYR A 47 10.64 -7.77 -4.19
CA TYR A 47 10.31 -8.51 -2.98
C TYR A 47 9.93 -7.56 -1.83
N ARG A 48 10.53 -6.37 -1.81
CA ARG A 48 10.16 -5.32 -0.86
C ARG A 48 8.71 -4.86 -1.04
N ILE A 49 8.26 -4.67 -2.28
CA ILE A 49 6.86 -4.34 -2.59
C ILE A 49 5.94 -5.47 -2.10
N LYS A 50 6.26 -6.73 -2.42
CA LYS A 50 5.48 -7.89 -1.95
C LYS A 50 5.36 -7.98 -0.43
N ALA A 51 6.47 -7.81 0.29
CA ALA A 51 6.45 -7.83 1.74
C ALA A 51 5.59 -6.70 2.34
N LEU A 52 5.64 -5.49 1.75
CA LEU A 52 4.78 -4.38 2.16
C LEU A 52 3.29 -4.65 1.86
N VAL A 53 2.97 -5.26 0.73
CA VAL A 53 1.58 -5.67 0.40
C VAL A 53 1.07 -6.68 1.43
N LEU A 54 1.87 -7.70 1.76
CA LEU A 54 1.52 -8.68 2.78
C LEU A 54 1.28 -8.03 4.14
N LEU A 55 2.14 -7.10 4.57
CA LEU A 55 1.93 -6.38 5.83
C LEU A 55 0.67 -5.53 5.82
N GLY A 56 0.41 -4.81 4.73
CA GLY A 56 -0.82 -4.06 4.57
C GLY A 56 -2.08 -4.94 4.62
N ALA A 57 -2.00 -6.19 4.18
CA ALA A 57 -3.12 -7.14 4.20
C ALA A 57 -3.30 -7.88 5.53
N THR A 58 -2.30 -7.86 6.42
CA THR A 58 -2.26 -8.72 7.63
C THR A 58 -2.23 -7.98 8.95
N VAL A 59 -1.77 -6.73 8.96
CA VAL A 59 -1.71 -5.93 10.18
C VAL A 59 -3.11 -5.44 10.58
N ASP A 60 -3.48 -5.68 11.84
CA ASP A 60 -4.80 -5.34 12.38
C ASP A 60 -5.07 -3.82 12.45
N ASP A 61 -4.04 -2.99 12.64
CA ASP A 61 -4.24 -1.54 12.64
C ASP A 61 -4.33 -1.03 11.21
N VAL A 62 -5.55 -0.67 10.79
CA VAL A 62 -5.82 -0.12 9.45
C VAL A 62 -4.99 1.12 9.07
N VAL A 63 -4.55 1.92 10.04
CA VAL A 63 -3.68 3.08 9.76
C VAL A 63 -2.26 2.61 9.44
N GLU A 64 -1.74 1.67 10.23
CA GLU A 64 -0.43 1.07 9.98
C GLU A 64 -0.42 0.28 8.66
N ALA A 65 -1.47 -0.51 8.42
CA ALA A 65 -1.70 -1.23 7.18
C ALA A 65 -1.70 -0.28 5.96
N ASN A 66 -2.34 0.89 6.09
CA ASN A 66 -2.35 1.91 5.05
C ASN A 66 -0.98 2.56 4.82
N ASP A 67 -0.17 2.75 5.86
CA ASP A 67 1.21 3.22 5.71
C ASP A 67 2.05 2.22 4.91
N TYR A 68 1.89 0.91 5.13
CA TYR A 68 2.54 -0.12 4.31
C TYR A 68 2.06 -0.07 2.86
N SER A 69 0.75 0.08 2.62
CA SER A 69 0.18 0.21 1.28
C SER A 69 0.72 1.43 0.52
N ILE A 70 0.80 2.59 1.16
CA ILE A 70 1.37 3.81 0.57
C ILE A 70 2.85 3.60 0.19
N ASN A 71 3.63 2.98 1.06
CA ASN A 71 5.04 2.70 0.81
C ASN A 71 5.22 1.71 -0.36
N ALA A 72 4.38 0.68 -0.43
CA ALA A 72 4.38 -0.29 -1.51
C ALA A 72 4.04 0.38 -2.85
N GLU A 73 3.01 1.22 -2.88
CA GLU A 73 2.59 1.96 -4.07
C GLU A 73 3.67 2.94 -4.55
N ALA A 74 4.33 3.65 -3.63
CA ALA A 74 5.41 4.57 -3.97
C ALA A 74 6.57 3.82 -4.66
N LEU A 75 6.97 2.65 -4.14
CA LEU A 75 8.00 1.82 -4.74
C LEU A 75 7.55 1.25 -6.09
N TRP A 76 6.33 0.73 -6.19
CA TRP A 76 5.80 0.19 -7.44
C TRP A 76 5.77 1.24 -8.56
N ARG A 77 5.30 2.46 -8.26
CA ARG A 77 5.30 3.58 -9.22
C ARG A 77 6.71 3.99 -9.65
N LEU A 78 7.68 3.88 -8.75
CA LEU A 78 9.09 4.16 -9.05
C LEU A 78 9.66 3.11 -9.99
N GLU A 79 9.47 1.82 -9.68
CA GLU A 79 9.93 0.72 -10.53
C GLU A 79 9.28 0.79 -11.90
N LYS A 80 7.96 0.97 -11.97
CA LYS A 80 7.22 1.08 -13.23
C LYS A 80 7.73 2.23 -14.11
N ARG A 81 8.18 3.33 -13.50
CA ARG A 81 8.74 4.47 -14.26
C ARG A 81 10.09 4.16 -14.88
N TRP A 82 10.88 3.29 -14.25
CA TRP A 82 12.24 2.97 -14.69
C TRP A 82 12.30 1.74 -15.60
N HIS A 83 11.26 0.92 -15.60
CA HIS A 83 11.07 -0.13 -16.58
C HIS A 83 10.53 0.43 -17.89
N ILE A 84 11.18 0.05 -19.00
CA ILE A 84 10.66 0.29 -20.34
C ILE A 84 9.67 -0.85 -20.62
N GLU A 85 8.39 -0.51 -20.76
CA GLU A 85 7.35 -1.48 -21.14
C GLU A 85 7.74 -2.20 -22.45
N ASP A 86 7.40 -3.48 -22.57
CA ASP A 86 7.69 -4.37 -23.71
C ASP A 86 9.16 -4.84 -23.85
N GLU A 87 10.03 -4.56 -22.88
CA GLU A 87 11.41 -5.07 -22.87
C GLU A 87 11.52 -6.50 -22.27
N ASP A 88 10.70 -6.79 -21.25
CA ASP A 88 10.62 -8.12 -20.61
C ASP A 88 9.17 -8.41 -20.20
N GLU A 89 8.50 -9.26 -20.99
CA GLU A 89 7.11 -9.66 -20.76
C GLU A 89 6.87 -10.25 -19.36
N ASN A 90 7.86 -10.91 -18.75
CA ASN A 90 7.71 -11.45 -17.40
C ASN A 90 7.70 -10.33 -16.35
N VAL A 91 8.57 -9.32 -16.52
CA VAL A 91 8.60 -8.16 -15.62
C VAL A 91 7.32 -7.37 -15.74
N ASP A 92 6.81 -7.18 -16.97
CA ASP A 92 5.55 -6.47 -17.20
C ASP A 92 4.37 -7.19 -16.56
N LEU A 93 4.28 -8.52 -16.71
CA LEU A 93 3.24 -9.34 -16.08
C LEU A 93 3.30 -9.21 -14.55
N VAL A 94 4.50 -9.34 -14.00
CA VAL A 94 4.74 -9.26 -12.56
C VAL A 94 4.39 -7.87 -12.00
N MET A 95 4.71 -6.80 -12.73
CA MET A 95 4.37 -5.44 -12.33
C MET A 95 2.87 -5.17 -12.45
N ALA A 96 2.19 -5.76 -13.43
CA ALA A 96 0.74 -5.68 -13.56
C ALA A 96 0.03 -6.39 -12.41
N GLU A 97 0.47 -7.60 -12.05
CA GLU A 97 -0.05 -8.34 -10.90
C GLU A 97 0.07 -7.54 -9.59
N LEU A 98 1.27 -7.00 -9.30
CA LEU A 98 1.47 -6.14 -8.13
C LEU A 98 0.58 -4.90 -8.13
N GLY A 99 0.35 -4.30 -9.31
CA GLY A 99 -0.54 -3.15 -9.44
C GLY A 99 -1.97 -3.49 -9.03
N ASN A 100 -2.48 -4.64 -9.47
CA ASN A 100 -3.81 -5.11 -9.10
C ASN A 100 -3.92 -5.40 -7.60
N GLU A 101 -2.94 -6.10 -7.04
CA GLU A 101 -2.89 -6.40 -5.59
C GLU A 101 -2.90 -5.10 -4.74
N LEU A 102 -2.15 -4.07 -5.17
CA LEU A 102 -2.14 -2.77 -4.51
C LEU A 102 -3.47 -2.02 -4.62
N ASP A 103 -4.11 -2.08 -5.79
CA ASP A 103 -5.41 -1.44 -6.00
C ASP A 103 -6.51 -2.09 -5.15
N GLU A 104 -6.52 -3.41 -5.06
CA GLU A 104 -7.40 -4.18 -4.18
C GLU A 104 -7.16 -3.82 -2.70
N LEU A 105 -5.90 -3.90 -2.26
CA LEU A 105 -5.51 -3.57 -0.88
C LEU A 105 -5.93 -2.14 -0.51
N ARG A 106 -5.65 -1.16 -1.38
CA ARG A 106 -6.03 0.23 -1.16
C ARG A 106 -7.55 0.38 -1.03
N SER A 107 -8.33 -0.30 -1.86
CA SER A 107 -9.79 -0.24 -1.78
C SER A 107 -10.30 -0.76 -0.42
N THR A 108 -9.78 -1.90 0.03
CA THR A 108 -10.15 -2.48 1.33
C THR A 108 -9.76 -1.58 2.49
N LEU A 109 -8.56 -1.01 2.47
CA LEU A 109 -8.10 -0.12 3.54
C LEU A 109 -8.86 1.21 3.56
N GLN A 110 -9.24 1.76 2.41
CA GLN A 110 -10.07 2.98 2.33
C GLN A 110 -11.43 2.78 2.99
N GLU A 111 -12.06 1.62 2.77
CA GLU A 111 -13.31 1.25 3.44
C GLU A 111 -13.11 1.15 4.96
N GLY A 112 -12.08 0.41 5.40
CA GLY A 112 -11.77 0.27 6.83
C GLY A 112 -11.40 1.60 7.54
N ILE A 113 -10.71 2.51 6.85
CA ILE A 113 -10.42 3.86 7.37
C ILE A 113 -11.71 4.67 7.50
N ARG A 114 -12.59 4.63 6.49
CA ARG A 114 -13.88 5.33 6.52
C ARG A 114 -14.72 4.87 7.71
N GLU A 115 -14.76 3.56 7.95
CA GLU A 115 -15.42 2.95 9.10
C GLU A 115 -14.78 3.38 10.43
N LYS A 116 -13.44 3.28 10.55
CA LYS A 116 -12.70 3.63 11.78
C LYS A 116 -12.90 5.08 12.21
N PHE A 117 -12.98 6.01 11.26
CA PHE A 117 -13.11 7.44 11.51
C PHE A 117 -14.53 7.99 11.34
N ASN A 118 -15.52 7.12 11.10
CA ASN A 118 -16.94 7.46 10.98
C ASN A 118 -17.20 8.67 10.05
N PHE A 119 -16.55 8.70 8.88
CA PHE A 119 -16.71 9.78 7.89
C PHE A 119 -18.13 9.84 7.27
N ASP A 120 -19.08 9.02 7.75
CA ASP A 120 -20.46 8.93 7.25
C ASP A 120 -21.48 9.80 8.01
N GLU A 121 -21.10 10.57 9.06
CA GLU A 121 -22.07 11.34 9.86
C GLU A 121 -21.95 12.88 9.87
N GLU A 122 -21.00 13.52 9.16
CA GLU A 122 -20.92 15.01 9.17
C GLU A 122 -20.71 15.64 7.78
N GLU A 123 -21.61 15.37 6.84
CA GLU A 123 -21.77 16.19 5.62
C GLU A 123 -23.04 17.06 5.67
N ASP A 124 -23.40 17.61 6.84
CA ASP A 124 -24.62 18.43 6.97
C ASP A 124 -24.53 19.62 7.96
N SER A 125 -23.41 20.35 7.99
CA SER A 125 -23.40 21.70 8.61
C SER A 125 -22.39 22.71 8.05
N ILE A 126 -22.32 22.88 6.73
CA ILE A 126 -21.94 24.19 6.18
C ILE A 126 -23.24 24.97 5.94
N SER A 127 -23.93 25.27 7.04
CA SER A 127 -25.10 26.15 7.06
C SER A 127 -24.64 27.58 6.77
N ALA A 128 -25.21 28.13 5.69
CA ALA A 128 -25.08 29.49 5.21
C ALA A 128 -24.85 30.56 6.30
N HIS A 129 -23.69 31.22 6.23
CA HIS A 129 -23.53 32.55 6.80
C HIS A 129 -22.72 33.42 5.84
N ASP A 130 -23.38 33.88 4.78
CA ASP A 130 -23.03 35.15 4.15
C ASP A 130 -24.25 35.71 3.40
N ASP A 131 -25.21 36.24 4.16
CA ASP A 131 -26.28 37.08 3.62
C ASP A 131 -26.64 38.14 4.69
N GLU A 132 -25.91 39.26 4.68
CA GLU A 132 -26.40 40.63 4.93
C GLU A 132 -25.24 41.61 5.17
N VAL A 133 -24.78 42.29 4.11
CA VAL A 133 -24.38 43.71 4.22
C VAL A 133 -25.06 44.50 3.10
N ALA A 134 -26.39 44.55 3.16
CA ALA A 134 -27.14 45.58 2.47
C ALA A 134 -26.99 46.92 3.22
N ASP A 135 -26.35 47.86 2.54
CA ASP A 135 -26.69 49.29 2.54
C ASP A 135 -26.50 50.10 3.84
N THR A 136 -25.28 50.63 4.03
CA THR A 136 -25.06 51.89 4.77
C THR A 136 -24.03 52.78 4.08
N GLN A 137 -24.35 53.26 2.87
CA GLN A 137 -23.76 54.49 2.35
C GLN A 137 -24.84 55.44 1.82
N ALA A 138 -25.63 55.97 2.76
CA ALA A 138 -26.27 57.27 2.63
C ALA A 138 -26.03 58.05 3.93
N MET A 139 -25.56 59.30 3.80
CA MET A 139 -25.14 60.24 4.84
C MET A 139 -23.72 59.96 5.39
N SER A 140 -22.69 60.78 5.14
CA SER A 140 -22.64 62.24 5.06
C SER A 140 -21.51 62.75 4.15
#